data_AF-A0A061M2A8-F1
#
_entry.id   AF-A0A061M2A8-F1
#
_cell.length_a   1.000
_cell.length_b   1.000
_cell.length_c   1.000
_cell.angle_alpha   90.00
_cell.angle_beta   90.00
_cell.angle_gamma   90.00
#
_symmetry.space_group_name_H-M   'P 1'
#
loop_
_entity.id
_entity.type
_entity.pdbx_description
1 polymer ?
#
loop_
_entity_poly.entity_id
_entity_poly.type
_entity_poly.pdbx_seq_one_letter_code
_entity_poly.pdbx_strand_id
1 'polypeptide(L)'
;MRRREPTLSSEYRDGLLNKDGCHVSNVRAYYEALAKLILTRGGKCIHARACGFEANKGRLTKVFTDTGGISCTHAVVAAGIGSKRLAAAAGDYVSLKSERGYHVVFAKSGLINGPIMPLDGKMAITLRILNIVDDVTKECLGATPDTSISGRRMARELTTIVGRRRKPGMIVSDHGTEFTCNAMLGWCKEAAID
;
A
#
# COMPACT_ATOMS: atom_id res chain seq x y z
N MET A 1 -15.84 -27.20 5.48
CA MET A 1 -15.93 -25.73 5.31
C MET A 1 -16.61 -25.05 6.49
N ARG A 2 -17.89 -25.31 6.78
CA ARG A 2 -18.67 -24.63 7.84
C ARG A 2 -18.11 -24.73 9.27
N ARG A 3 -17.40 -25.81 9.62
CA ARG A 3 -16.70 -25.91 10.92
C ARG A 3 -15.59 -24.86 11.06
N ARG A 4 -14.93 -24.49 9.96
CA ARG A 4 -13.85 -23.49 9.93
C ARG A 4 -14.40 -22.08 9.73
N GLU A 5 -15.40 -21.92 8.86
CA GLU A 5 -16.01 -20.64 8.50
C GLU A 5 -17.52 -20.72 8.72
N PRO A 6 -18.02 -20.62 9.97
CA PRO A 6 -19.42 -20.90 10.30
C PRO A 6 -20.41 -19.90 9.72
N THR A 7 -19.96 -18.69 9.40
CA THR A 7 -20.83 -17.62 8.91
C THR A 7 -20.89 -17.52 7.39
N LEU A 8 -20.13 -18.36 6.69
CA LEU A 8 -20.16 -18.43 5.24
C LEU A 8 -21.51 -18.97 4.75
N SER A 9 -22.01 -18.41 3.64
CA SER A 9 -23.28 -18.84 3.03
C SER A 9 -23.32 -20.35 2.83
N SER A 10 -24.51 -20.92 3.05
CA SER A 10 -24.77 -22.35 2.87
C SER A 10 -24.59 -22.86 1.43
N GLU A 11 -24.55 -21.93 0.47
CA GLU A 11 -24.32 -22.19 -0.96
C GLU A 11 -22.90 -22.64 -1.25
N TYR A 12 -21.92 -22.16 -0.46
CA TYR A 12 -20.54 -22.62 -0.55
C TYR A 12 -20.39 -23.95 0.22
N ARG A 13 -20.43 -25.05 -0.52
CA ARG A 13 -20.35 -26.42 0.03
C ARG A 13 -18.91 -26.90 0.20
N ASP A 14 -18.08 -26.56 -0.77
CA ASP A 14 -16.70 -27.03 -0.90
C ASP A 14 -15.72 -25.85 -0.98
N GLY A 15 -14.46 -26.12 -0.68
CA GLY A 15 -13.40 -25.13 -0.76
C GLY A 15 -12.02 -25.74 -0.67
N LEU A 16 -11.05 -25.06 -1.24
CA LEU A 16 -9.64 -25.40 -1.15
C LEU A 16 -8.99 -24.57 -0.06
N LEU A 17 -8.36 -25.23 0.91
CA LEU A 17 -7.64 -24.57 2.00
C LEU A 17 -6.14 -24.69 1.77
N ASN A 18 -5.48 -23.55 1.53
CA ASN A 18 -4.03 -23.46 1.63
C ASN A 18 -3.64 -23.26 3.10
N LYS A 19 -3.09 -24.28 3.75
CA LYS A 19 -2.71 -24.23 5.18
C LYS A 19 -1.49 -23.34 5.43
N ASP A 20 -0.61 -23.21 4.43
CA ASP A 20 0.58 -22.36 4.48
C ASP A 20 0.30 -20.96 3.92
N GLY A 21 -0.96 -20.69 3.56
CA GLY A 21 -1.42 -19.40 3.10
C GLY A 21 -1.31 -18.36 4.20
N CYS A 22 -0.49 -17.34 3.97
CA CYS A 22 -0.31 -16.20 4.87
C CYS A 22 -0.84 -14.92 4.23
N HIS A 23 -1.23 -13.97 5.07
CA HIS A 23 -1.47 -12.60 4.65
C HIS A 23 -0.71 -11.67 5.57
N VAL A 24 -0.24 -10.56 5.02
CA VAL A 24 0.34 -9.51 5.82
C VAL A 24 -0.80 -8.63 6.28
N SER A 25 -1.11 -8.66 7.57
CA SER A 25 -2.04 -7.70 8.15
C SER A 25 -1.46 -6.30 7.96
N ASN A 26 -0.24 -6.04 8.43
CA ASN A 26 0.40 -4.74 8.31
C ASN A 26 1.43 -4.62 7.19
N VAL A 27 0.93 -4.33 5.99
CA VAL A 27 1.74 -4.15 4.79
C VAL A 27 2.80 -3.06 4.98
N ARG A 28 2.44 -1.97 5.67
CA ARG A 28 3.35 -0.87 5.94
C ARG A 28 4.50 -1.28 6.84
N ALA A 29 4.19 -1.83 8.02
CA ALA A 29 5.22 -2.25 8.97
C ALA A 29 6.15 -3.32 8.35
N TYR A 30 5.60 -4.17 7.48
CA TYR A 30 6.39 -5.14 6.72
C TYR A 30 7.39 -4.45 5.78
N TYR A 31 6.96 -3.47 4.97
CA TYR A 31 7.87 -2.73 4.11
C TYR A 31 8.88 -1.86 4.86
N GLU A 32 8.48 -1.25 5.98
CA GLU A 32 9.39 -0.49 6.85
C GLU A 32 10.47 -1.39 7.46
N ALA A 33 10.11 -2.61 7.87
CA ALA A 33 11.08 -3.59 8.36
C ALA A 33 12.08 -4.00 7.26
N LEU A 34 11.61 -4.22 6.03
CA LEU A 34 12.48 -4.51 4.88
C LEU A 34 13.42 -3.34 4.56
N ALA A 35 12.90 -2.11 4.50
CA ALA A 35 13.70 -0.91 4.26
C ALA A 35 14.76 -0.74 5.36
N LYS A 36 14.37 -0.91 6.63
CA LYS A 36 15.30 -0.87 7.77
C LYS A 36 16.38 -1.95 7.65
N LEU A 37 16.03 -3.17 7.25
CA LEU A 37 17.00 -4.26 7.06
C LEU A 37 18.02 -3.95 5.96
N ILE A 38 17.60 -3.31 4.87
CA ILE A 38 18.51 -2.89 3.80
C ILE A 38 19.49 -1.84 4.34
N LEU A 39 18.99 -0.84 5.07
CA LEU A 39 19.83 0.21 5.67
C LEU A 39 20.82 -0.36 6.69
N THR A 40 20.39 -1.27 7.57
CA THR A 40 21.30 -1.89 8.56
C THR A 40 22.36 -2.78 7.94
N ARG A 41 22.14 -3.28 6.72
CA ARG A 41 23.12 -4.03 5.93
C ARG A 41 24.01 -3.15 5.05
N GLY A 42 24.00 -1.83 5.27
CA GLY A 42 24.86 -0.88 4.55
C GLY A 42 24.27 -0.34 3.24
N GLY A 43 23.01 -0.68 2.94
CA GLY A 43 22.27 -0.04 1.86
C GLY A 43 22.00 1.44 2.14
N LYS A 44 21.76 2.21 1.09
CA LYS A 44 21.41 3.63 1.19
C LYS A 44 20.06 3.87 0.54
N CYS A 45 19.22 4.69 1.18
CA CYS A 45 18.01 5.20 0.57
C CYS A 45 18.33 6.55 -0.08
N ILE A 46 18.12 6.66 -1.38
CA ILE A 46 18.30 7.90 -2.14
C ILE A 46 16.93 8.30 -2.67
N HIS A 47 16.41 9.41 -2.16
CA HIS A 47 15.11 9.92 -2.60
C HIS A 47 15.29 10.73 -3.89
N ALA A 48 15.27 10.04 -5.03
CA ALA A 48 15.42 10.62 -6.36
C ALA A 48 14.65 9.80 -7.40
N ARG A 49 14.20 10.44 -8.47
CA ARG A 49 13.49 9.76 -9.55
C ARG A 49 14.47 9.31 -10.63
N ALA A 50 14.53 8.01 -10.88
CA ALA A 50 15.29 7.47 -12.00
C ALA A 50 14.69 7.91 -13.34
N CYS A 51 15.55 8.41 -14.23
CA CYS A 51 15.18 9.00 -15.51
C CYS A 51 15.78 8.26 -16.71
N GLY A 52 16.83 7.47 -16.52
CA GLY A 52 17.45 6.68 -17.59
C GLY A 52 18.77 6.05 -17.17
N PHE A 53 19.51 5.55 -18.14
CA PHE A 53 20.74 4.78 -17.93
C PHE A 53 21.85 5.27 -18.87
N GLU A 54 23.09 5.13 -18.40
CA GLU A 54 24.29 5.23 -19.23
C GLU A 54 24.89 3.82 -19.34
N ALA A 55 25.20 3.41 -20.57
CA ALA A 55 25.86 2.14 -20.83
C ALA A 55 27.04 2.36 -21.78
N ASN A 56 28.13 1.65 -21.53
CA ASN A 56 29.32 1.64 -22.39
C ASN A 56 29.57 0.19 -22.83
N LYS A 57 29.62 -0.05 -24.15
CA LYS A 57 29.77 -1.38 -24.75
C LYS A 57 28.79 -2.41 -24.16
N GLY A 58 27.53 -1.99 -23.98
CA GLY A 58 26.46 -2.84 -23.43
C GLY A 58 26.49 -3.05 -21.92
N ARG A 59 27.44 -2.45 -21.18
CA ARG A 59 27.53 -2.55 -19.73
C ARG A 59 27.07 -1.26 -19.06
N LEU A 60 26.15 -1.37 -18.10
CA LEU A 60 25.69 -0.25 -17.29
C LEU A 60 26.87 0.40 -16.56
N THR A 61 26.92 1.73 -16.59
CA THR A 61 27.90 2.53 -15.83
C THR A 61 27.23 3.50 -14.86
N LYS A 62 25.98 3.90 -15.13
CA LYS A 62 25.28 4.93 -14.34
C LYS A 62 23.77 4.86 -14.51
N VAL A 63 23.05 5.20 -13.45
CA VAL A 63 21.63 5.57 -13.49
C VAL A 63 21.51 7.09 -13.40
N PHE A 64 20.81 7.71 -14.35
CA PHE A 64 20.46 9.12 -14.26
C PHE A 64 19.25 9.30 -13.36
N THR A 65 19.30 10.26 -12.45
CA THR A 65 18.16 10.73 -11.67
C THR A 65 17.87 12.20 -11.96
N ASP A 66 16.76 12.72 -11.45
CA ASP A 66 16.44 14.15 -11.45
C ASP A 66 17.32 15.00 -10.52
N THR A 67 18.14 14.37 -9.67
CA THR A 67 19.05 15.04 -8.74
C THR A 67 20.53 14.78 -9.02
N GLY A 68 20.85 13.96 -10.03
CA GLY A 68 22.23 13.67 -10.44
C GLY A 68 22.44 12.25 -10.96
N GLY A 69 23.69 11.90 -11.23
CA GLY A 69 24.06 10.56 -11.67
C GLY A 69 24.47 9.65 -10.51
N ILE A 70 24.01 8.40 -10.52
CA ILE A 70 24.45 7.36 -9.57
C ILE A 70 25.25 6.31 -10.32
N SER A 71 26.57 6.28 -10.11
CA SER A 71 27.45 5.28 -10.73
C SER A 71 27.16 3.88 -10.19
N CYS A 72 26.93 2.93 -11.08
CA CYS A 72 26.69 1.54 -10.74
C CYS A 72 26.96 0.63 -11.94
N THR A 73 27.27 -0.64 -11.67
CA THR A 73 27.50 -1.65 -12.70
C THR A 73 26.27 -2.49 -13.00
N HIS A 74 25.28 -2.47 -12.10
CA HIS A 74 24.03 -3.22 -12.19
C HIS A 74 22.89 -2.37 -11.62
N ALA A 75 21.70 -2.53 -12.18
CA ALA A 75 20.46 -1.93 -11.69
C ALA A 75 19.30 -2.92 -11.80
N VAL A 76 18.36 -2.84 -10.87
CA VAL A 76 17.09 -3.58 -10.90
C VAL A 76 15.96 -2.57 -11.06
N VAL A 77 15.13 -2.75 -12.08
CA VAL A 77 13.95 -1.90 -12.29
C VAL A 77 12.77 -2.49 -11.52
N ALA A 78 12.39 -1.84 -10.41
CA ALA A 78 11.27 -2.22 -9.55
C ALA A 78 10.32 -1.04 -9.29
N ALA A 79 9.99 -0.28 -10.33
CA ALA A 79 9.31 1.01 -10.25
C ALA A 79 7.79 0.95 -10.53
N GLY A 80 7.15 -0.20 -10.28
CA GLY A 80 5.72 -0.42 -10.57
C GLY A 80 5.38 -0.07 -12.02
N ILE A 81 4.31 0.69 -12.25
CA ILE A 81 3.90 1.14 -13.59
C ILE A 81 4.97 2.00 -14.31
N GLY A 82 5.80 2.70 -13.54
CA GLY A 82 6.93 3.49 -14.06
C GLY A 82 8.02 2.63 -14.70
N SER A 83 8.05 1.32 -14.42
CA SER A 83 9.02 0.38 -14.98
C SER A 83 8.97 0.31 -16.50
N LYS A 84 7.80 0.54 -17.11
CA LYS A 84 7.65 0.51 -18.58
C LYS A 84 8.60 1.50 -19.28
N ARG A 85 8.67 2.73 -18.76
CA ARG A 85 9.53 3.78 -19.33
C ARG A 85 11.01 3.44 -19.13
N LEU A 86 11.36 2.92 -17.96
CA LEU A 86 12.75 2.55 -17.65
C LEU A 86 13.21 1.33 -18.45
N ALA A 87 12.37 0.30 -18.59
CA ALA A 87 12.67 -0.85 -19.44
C ALA A 87 12.94 -0.42 -20.89
N ALA A 88 12.08 0.45 -21.45
CA ALA A 88 12.30 1.01 -22.79
C ALA A 88 13.62 1.78 -22.89
N ALA A 89 13.98 2.57 -21.88
CA ALA A 89 15.26 3.28 -21.82
C ALA A 89 16.47 2.33 -21.72
N ALA A 90 16.28 1.11 -21.22
CA ALA A 90 17.28 0.05 -21.21
C ALA A 90 17.27 -0.80 -22.51
N GLY A 91 16.41 -0.48 -23.47
CA GLY A 91 16.29 -1.21 -24.74
C GLY A 91 15.36 -2.43 -24.68
N ASP A 92 14.56 -2.57 -23.61
CA ASP A 92 13.63 -3.69 -23.42
C ASP A 92 12.16 -3.26 -23.59
N TYR A 93 11.32 -4.17 -24.08
CA TYR A 93 9.90 -3.95 -24.23
C TYR A 93 9.12 -4.80 -23.24
N VAL A 94 8.53 -4.13 -22.24
CA VAL A 94 7.65 -4.76 -21.26
C VAL A 94 6.19 -4.40 -21.55
N SER A 95 5.35 -5.42 -21.75
CA SER A 95 3.91 -5.26 -21.87
C SER A 95 3.30 -4.96 -20.50
N LEU A 96 3.30 -3.68 -20.13
CA LEU A 96 2.73 -3.20 -18.88
C LEU A 96 1.65 -2.15 -19.14
N LYS A 97 0.53 -2.28 -18.44
CA LYS A 97 -0.61 -1.37 -18.41
C LYS A 97 -1.07 -1.20 -16.97
N SER A 98 -1.60 -0.02 -16.65
CA SER A 98 -2.22 0.21 -15.35
C SER A 98 -3.62 -0.36 -15.37
N GLU A 99 -3.96 -1.11 -14.33
CA GLU A 99 -5.31 -1.58 -14.07
C GLU A 99 -5.77 -1.00 -12.73
N ARG A 100 -7.07 -0.73 -12.62
CA ARG A 100 -7.67 -0.27 -11.37
C ARG A 100 -8.20 -1.48 -10.60
N GLY A 101 -7.73 -1.65 -9.37
CA GLY A 101 -8.32 -2.57 -8.40
C GLY A 101 -9.24 -1.81 -7.45
N TYR A 102 -10.40 -2.39 -7.12
CA TYR A 102 -11.34 -1.83 -6.15
C TYR A 102 -11.52 -2.79 -4.99
N HIS A 103 -11.72 -2.26 -3.79
CA HIS A 103 -11.79 -3.06 -2.58
C HIS A 103 -12.75 -2.39 -1.57
N VAL A 104 -13.77 -3.11 -1.08
CA VAL A 104 -14.79 -2.57 -0.14
C VAL A 104 -14.46 -2.96 1.31
N VAL A 105 -14.49 -2.00 2.24
CA VAL A 105 -14.29 -2.28 3.68
C VAL A 105 -15.65 -2.43 4.37
N PHE A 106 -15.82 -3.45 5.23
CA PHE A 106 -17.06 -3.65 5.99
C PHE A 106 -16.85 -3.52 7.51
N ALA A 107 -17.75 -2.75 8.18
CA ALA A 107 -17.77 -2.33 9.60
C ALA A 107 -17.49 -3.40 10.68
N LYS A 108 -17.71 -4.68 10.38
CA LYS A 108 -17.74 -5.77 11.37
C LYS A 108 -17.31 -7.07 10.71
N SER A 109 -16.50 -7.88 11.39
CA SER A 109 -16.44 -9.31 11.10
C SER A 109 -15.82 -10.11 12.24
N GLY A 110 -16.68 -10.76 13.02
CA GLY A 110 -16.39 -12.11 13.54
C GLY A 110 -16.90 -13.18 12.57
N LEU A 111 -16.98 -12.84 11.28
CA LEU A 111 -17.64 -13.65 10.26
C LEU A 111 -16.68 -14.67 9.66
N ILE A 112 -15.46 -14.25 9.31
CA ILE A 112 -14.46 -15.13 8.71
C ILE A 112 -13.17 -15.18 9.52
N ASN A 113 -12.59 -16.38 9.62
CA ASN A 113 -11.40 -16.68 10.42
C ASN A 113 -10.08 -16.56 9.62
N GLY A 114 -10.14 -16.23 8.33
CA GLY A 114 -8.98 -15.99 7.49
C GLY A 114 -9.37 -15.49 6.09
N PRO A 115 -8.38 -15.23 5.22
CA PRO A 115 -8.62 -14.87 3.81
C PRO A 115 -9.46 -15.91 3.08
N ILE A 116 -10.51 -15.46 2.38
CA ILE A 116 -11.34 -16.31 1.52
C ILE A 116 -11.45 -15.66 0.14
N MET A 117 -11.49 -16.49 -0.90
CA MET A 117 -11.77 -16.06 -2.27
C MET A 117 -12.96 -16.86 -2.83
N PRO A 118 -14.18 -16.30 -2.84
CA PRO A 118 -15.30 -16.90 -3.57
C PRO A 118 -14.99 -16.94 -5.06
N LEU A 119 -15.13 -18.11 -5.68
CA LEU A 119 -14.75 -18.33 -7.08
C LEU A 119 -15.69 -17.63 -8.06
N ASP A 120 -16.98 -17.57 -7.72
CA ASP A 120 -18.05 -16.88 -8.42
C ASP A 120 -17.87 -15.35 -8.40
N GLY A 121 -17.42 -14.80 -7.28
CA GLY A 121 -17.16 -13.37 -7.11
C GLY A 121 -15.80 -12.90 -7.63
N LYS A 122 -14.85 -13.83 -7.85
CA LYS A 122 -13.44 -13.57 -8.21
C LYS A 122 -12.81 -12.46 -7.37
N MET A 123 -13.15 -12.42 -6.08
CA MET A 123 -12.76 -11.37 -5.14
C MET A 123 -12.10 -11.97 -3.91
N ALA A 124 -11.11 -11.28 -3.35
CA ALA A 124 -10.49 -11.67 -2.09
C ALA A 124 -11.15 -10.91 -0.92
N ILE A 125 -11.43 -11.62 0.16
CA ILE A 125 -12.01 -11.07 1.40
C ILE A 125 -10.95 -11.23 2.51
N THR A 126 -10.42 -10.11 3.02
CA THR A 126 -9.32 -10.06 4.02
C THR A 126 -9.53 -8.95 5.06
N LEU A 127 -8.89 -9.09 6.24
CA LEU A 127 -8.79 -8.04 7.27
C LEU A 127 -7.86 -6.89 6.81
N ARG A 128 -8.08 -5.64 7.24
CA ARG A 128 -7.41 -4.43 6.70
C ARG A 128 -6.61 -3.62 7.73
N ILE A 129 -5.77 -2.70 7.25
CA ILE A 129 -5.04 -1.71 8.06
C ILE A 129 -5.16 -0.33 7.45
N LEU A 130 -5.53 0.66 8.27
CA LEU A 130 -5.48 2.08 7.92
C LEU A 130 -4.04 2.56 8.08
N ASN A 131 -3.42 3.04 7.00
CA ASN A 131 -2.10 3.66 7.06
C ASN A 131 -2.22 5.17 6.85
N ILE A 132 -1.59 5.96 7.73
CA ILE A 132 -1.54 7.42 7.67
C ILE A 132 -0.07 7.83 7.51
N VAL A 133 0.27 8.38 6.35
CA VAL A 133 1.65 8.69 5.93
C VAL A 133 1.79 10.20 5.79
N ASP A 134 2.90 10.76 6.26
CA ASP A 134 3.27 12.13 5.91
C ASP A 134 3.80 12.16 4.47
N ASP A 135 3.15 12.90 3.58
CA ASP A 135 3.46 12.81 2.15
C ASP A 135 4.82 13.43 1.79
N VAL A 136 5.35 14.35 2.59
CA VAL A 136 6.63 15.03 2.30
C VAL A 136 7.81 14.20 2.81
N THR A 137 7.74 13.77 4.08
CA THR A 137 8.82 13.06 4.78
C THR A 137 8.75 11.55 4.58
N LYS A 138 7.62 11.04 4.07
CA LYS A 138 7.28 9.62 3.97
C LYS A 138 7.24 8.89 5.33
N GLU A 139 7.13 9.64 6.43
CA GLU A 139 7.07 9.10 7.79
C GLU A 139 5.75 8.36 8.08
N CYS A 140 5.82 7.35 8.96
CA CYS A 140 4.65 6.70 9.57
C CYS A 140 4.08 7.46 10.74
N LEU A 141 2.94 8.11 10.48
CA LEU A 141 2.19 8.79 11.50
C LEU A 141 1.24 7.82 12.23
N GLY A 142 0.76 6.77 11.57
CA GLY A 142 -0.03 5.72 12.20
C GLY A 142 -0.35 4.54 11.27
N ALA A 143 -0.57 3.38 11.90
CA ALA A 143 -1.03 2.15 11.24
C ALA A 143 -2.00 1.41 12.17
N THR A 144 -3.29 1.42 11.84
CA THR A 144 -4.34 0.84 12.70
C THR A 144 -4.96 -0.37 12.02
N PRO A 145 -4.68 -1.60 12.50
CA PRO A 145 -5.39 -2.77 12.04
C PRO A 145 -6.83 -2.74 12.48
N ASP A 146 -7.72 -2.94 11.52
CA ASP A 146 -9.12 -3.09 11.79
C ASP A 146 -9.80 -3.96 10.74
N THR A 147 -10.82 -4.68 11.19
CA THR A 147 -11.78 -5.37 10.31
C THR A 147 -12.51 -4.34 9.45
N SER A 148 -12.71 -3.12 9.98
CA SER A 148 -13.23 -1.97 9.26
C SER A 148 -12.70 -0.63 9.70
N ILE A 149 -12.51 0.25 8.74
CA ILE A 149 -12.11 1.63 8.99
C ILE A 149 -13.26 2.54 8.58
N SER A 150 -14.20 2.78 9.50
CA SER A 150 -15.26 3.77 9.25
C SER A 150 -14.69 5.19 9.25
N GLY A 151 -15.39 6.14 8.63
CA GLY A 151 -14.97 7.55 8.68
C GLY A 151 -14.84 8.11 10.11
N ARG A 152 -15.69 7.67 11.06
CA ARG A 152 -15.53 8.02 12.49
C ARG A 152 -14.27 7.41 13.10
N ARG A 153 -13.94 6.16 12.75
CA ARG A 153 -12.70 5.51 13.19
C ARG A 153 -11.51 6.29 12.66
N MET A 154 -11.51 6.58 11.37
CA MET A 154 -10.49 7.35 10.68
C MET A 154 -10.31 8.74 11.30
N ALA A 155 -11.39 9.50 11.51
CA ALA A 155 -11.37 10.81 12.17
C ALA A 155 -10.77 10.74 13.59
N ARG A 156 -11.04 9.67 14.35
CA ARG A 156 -10.45 9.47 15.68
C ARG A 156 -8.95 9.20 15.62
N GLU A 157 -8.51 8.33 14.71
CA GLU A 157 -7.08 8.04 14.53
C GLU A 157 -6.34 9.32 14.07
N LEU A 158 -6.92 10.08 13.13
CA LEU A 158 -6.38 11.36 12.68
C LEU A 158 -6.35 12.41 13.80
N THR A 159 -7.41 12.53 14.59
CA THR A 159 -7.44 13.41 15.78
C THR A 159 -6.31 13.08 16.75
N THR A 160 -6.06 11.79 16.98
CA THR A 160 -4.99 11.33 17.87
C THR A 160 -3.62 11.69 17.33
N ILE A 161 -3.41 11.57 16.02
CA ILE A 161 -2.17 11.95 15.35
C ILE A 161 -1.96 13.47 15.39
N VAL A 162 -2.99 14.25 15.03
CA VAL A 162 -2.94 15.72 15.05
C VAL A 162 -2.71 16.25 16.45
N GLY A 163 -3.28 15.64 17.49
CA GLY A 163 -3.04 16.04 18.88
C GLY A 163 -1.60 15.82 19.37
N ARG A 164 -0.81 14.98 18.69
CA ARG A 164 0.59 14.68 19.02
C ARG A 164 1.59 15.33 18.07
N ARG A 165 1.13 15.91 16.96
CA ARG A 165 1.95 16.41 15.86
C ARG A 165 1.46 17.80 15.44
N ARG A 166 2.08 18.38 14.41
CA ARG A 166 1.51 19.57 13.76
C ARG A 166 0.33 19.15 12.90
N LYS A 167 -0.71 19.98 12.89
CA LYS A 167 -1.88 19.81 12.03
C LYS A 167 -1.46 19.94 10.55
N PRO A 168 -1.87 19.02 9.66
CA PRO A 168 -1.60 19.14 8.24
C PRO A 168 -2.49 20.23 7.61
N GLY A 169 -2.03 20.82 6.50
CA GLY A 169 -2.85 21.74 5.72
C GLY A 169 -3.86 21.02 4.81
N MET A 170 -3.52 19.81 4.36
CA MET A 170 -4.32 19.02 3.43
C MET A 170 -4.15 17.53 3.73
N ILE A 171 -5.21 16.75 3.54
CA ILE A 171 -5.14 15.28 3.57
C ILE A 171 -5.49 14.73 2.20
N VAL A 172 -4.55 13.97 1.64
CA VAL A 172 -4.75 13.23 0.39
C VAL A 172 -5.10 11.78 0.75
N SER A 173 -6.19 11.27 0.17
CA SER A 173 -6.65 9.90 0.36
C SER A 173 -6.74 9.15 -0.97
N ASP A 174 -6.16 7.96 -1.00
CA ASP A 174 -6.39 6.94 -2.03
C ASP A 174 -7.49 5.94 -1.63
N HIS A 175 -8.11 6.13 -0.45
CA HIS A 175 -9.21 5.32 0.08
C HIS A 175 -10.57 5.80 -0.43
N GLY A 176 -11.53 4.88 -0.54
CA GLY A 176 -12.86 5.10 -1.10
C GLY A 176 -13.83 5.89 -0.22
N THR A 177 -15.12 5.53 -0.28
CA THR A 177 -16.27 6.25 0.33
C THR A 177 -16.13 6.58 1.82
N GLU A 178 -15.26 5.88 2.54
CA GLU A 178 -14.94 6.09 3.94
C GLU A 178 -14.31 7.48 4.19
N PHE A 179 -13.55 7.99 3.22
CA PHE A 179 -12.94 9.33 3.27
C PHE A 179 -13.91 10.43 2.81
N THR A 180 -14.84 10.11 1.91
CA THR A 180 -15.85 11.06 1.39
C THR A 180 -17.16 11.04 2.19
N CYS A 181 -17.19 10.38 3.35
CA CYS A 181 -18.40 10.30 4.17
C CYS A 181 -18.59 11.55 5.04
N ASN A 182 -19.83 11.80 5.48
CA ASN A 182 -20.18 12.99 6.30
C ASN A 182 -19.34 13.13 7.58
N ALA A 183 -18.92 12.02 8.18
CA ALA A 183 -18.09 12.05 9.39
C ALA A 183 -16.70 12.63 9.11
N MET A 184 -16.10 12.28 7.96
CA MET A 184 -14.80 12.81 7.55
C MET A 184 -14.90 14.24 7.03
N LEU A 185 -15.93 14.56 6.24
CA LEU A 185 -16.20 15.93 5.79
C LEU A 185 -16.45 16.89 6.96
N GLY A 186 -17.24 16.46 7.95
CA GLY A 186 -17.47 17.22 9.18
C GLY A 186 -16.19 17.42 9.98
N TRP A 187 -15.41 16.35 10.17
CA TRP A 187 -14.14 16.41 10.88
C TRP A 187 -13.11 17.32 10.18
N CYS A 188 -12.96 17.24 8.85
CA CYS A 188 -12.05 18.11 8.10
C CYS A 188 -12.45 19.58 8.25
N LYS A 189 -13.75 19.89 8.20
CA LYS A 189 -14.27 21.24 8.40
C LYS A 189 -14.01 21.76 9.82
N GLU A 190 -14.28 20.96 10.85
CA GLU A 190 -14.02 21.31 12.25
C GLU A 190 -12.53 21.49 12.53
N ALA A 191 -11.72 20.61 11.95
CA ALA A 191 -10.28 20.67 12.08
C ALA A 191 -9.65 21.75 11.19
N ALA A 192 -10.40 22.39 10.28
CA ALA A 192 -9.90 23.31 9.24
C ALA A 192 -8.76 22.71 8.40
N ILE A 193 -8.98 21.52 7.85
CA ILE A 193 -8.07 20.76 6.98
C ILE A 193 -8.76 20.56 5.64
N ASP A 194 -8.03 20.79 4.54
CA ASP A 194 -8.52 20.58 3.18
C ASP A 194 -8.49 19.10 2.75
#